data_AF-A0A553SQJ8-F1
#
_entry.id   AF-A0A553SQJ8-F1
#
_cell.length_a   1.000
_cell.length_b   1.000
_cell.length_c   1.000
_cell.angle_alpha   90.00
_cell.angle_beta   90.00
_cell.angle_gamma   90.00
#
_symmetry.space_group_name_H-M   'P 1'
#
loop_
_entity.id
_entity.type
_entity.pdbx_description
1 polymer ?
#
loop_
_entity_poly.entity_id
_entity_poly.type
_entity_poly.pdbx_seq_one_letter_code
_entity_poly.pdbx_strand_id
1 'polypeptide(L)'
;MFIITMLMAFFVFSIFVLIFTFIMCWRSREVFPVDILRFKGALIMLVSTGILLILKEKVINIYNTVSTYISNLNTLLLIILILVIIIGIVKVRYKDN
;
A
#
# COMPACT_ATOMS: atom_id res chain seq x y z
N MET A 1 9.56 1.71 6.87
CA MET A 1 9.59 2.91 7.74
C MET A 1 8.70 4.03 7.21
N PHE A 2 8.88 4.46 5.95
CA PHE A 2 8.10 5.55 5.33
C PHE A 2 6.57 5.39 5.36
N ILE A 3 6.06 4.19 5.08
CA ILE A 3 4.62 3.89 5.04
C ILE A 3 3.96 4.07 6.42
N ILE A 4 4.65 3.68 7.48
CA ILE A 4 4.15 3.80 8.86
C ILE A 4 4.08 5.27 9.26
N THR A 5 5.10 6.05 8.90
CA THR A 5 5.15 7.49 9.14
C THR A 5 4.03 8.22 8.39
N MET A 6 3.76 7.85 7.14
CA MET A 6 2.62 8.37 6.37
C MET A 6 1.27 8.00 7.00
N LEU A 7 1.10 6.74 7.43
CA LEU A 7 -0.12 6.29 8.12
C LEU A 7 -0.38 7.07 9.41
N MET A 8 0.67 7.31 10.21
CA MET A 8 0.58 8.14 11.41
C MET A 8 0.20 9.59 11.07
N ALA A 9 0.77 10.18 10.02
CA ALA A 9 0.42 11.53 9.59
C ALA A 9 -1.06 11.63 9.18
N PHE A 10 -1.57 10.64 8.44
CA PHE A 10 -2.98 10.57 8.06
C PHE A 10 -3.93 10.37 9.25
N PHE A 11 -3.52 9.55 10.21
CA PHE A 11 -4.28 9.36 11.44
C PHE A 11 -4.40 10.68 12.22
N VAL A 12 -3.28 11.36 12.46
CA VAL A 12 -3.25 12.66 13.15
C VAL A 12 -4.04 13.73 12.39
N PHE A 13 -3.90 13.78 11.06
CA PHE A 13 -4.66 14.70 10.21
C PHE A 13 -6.18 14.50 10.34
N SER A 14 -6.65 13.25 10.35
CA SER A 14 -8.09 12.98 10.52
C SER A 14 -8.64 13.47 11.87
N ILE A 15 -7.85 13.37 12.94
CA ILE A 15 -8.21 13.89 14.27
C ILE A 15 -8.35 15.41 14.21
N PHE A 16 -7.39 16.10 13.59
CA PHE A 16 -7.48 17.55 13.41
C PHE A 16 -8.71 17.98 12.61
N VAL A 17 -9.05 17.26 11.53
CA VAL A 17 -10.24 17.54 10.74
C VAL A 17 -11.52 17.34 11.56
N LEU A 18 -11.61 16.28 12.36
CA LEU A 18 -12.76 16.06 13.25
C LEU A 18 -12.90 17.18 14.29
N ILE A 19 -11.80 17.57 14.95
CA ILE A 19 -11.79 18.66 15.92
C ILE A 19 -12.20 19.98 15.27
N PHE A 20 -11.65 20.29 14.10
CA PHE A 20 -11.96 21.52 13.37
C PHE A 20 -13.43 21.56 12.93
N THR A 21 -13.95 20.45 12.41
CA THR A 21 -15.36 20.34 12.02
C THR A 21 -16.28 20.48 13.24
N PHE A 22 -15.90 19.92 14.38
CA PHE A 22 -16.63 20.06 15.64
C PHE A 22 -16.66 21.51 16.13
N ILE A 23 -15.51 22.21 16.11
CA ILE A 23 -15.40 23.62 16.50
C ILE A 23 -16.24 24.51 15.58
N MET A 24 -16.19 24.27 14.27
CA MET A 24 -16.97 25.03 13.29
C MET A 24 -18.47 24.83 13.50
N CYS A 25 -18.91 23.58 13.68
CA CYS A 25 -20.31 23.23 13.97
C CYS A 25 -20.79 23.86 15.29
N TRP A 26 -19.94 23.88 16.32
CA TRP A 26 -20.23 24.53 17.59
C TRP A 26 -20.40 26.05 17.46
N ARG A 27 -19.57 26.67 16.61
CA ARG A 27 -19.58 28.13 16.38
C ARG A 27 -20.76 28.57 15.51
N SER A 28 -21.10 27.83 14.46
CA SER A 28 -22.21 28.16 13.57
C SER A 28 -23.58 27.88 14.18
N ARG A 29 -23.67 26.97 15.17
CA ARG A 29 -24.92 26.38 15.69
C ARG A 29 -25.82 25.74 14.62
N GLU A 30 -25.34 25.67 13.39
CA GLU A 30 -26.01 25.12 12.22
C GLU A 30 -25.15 24.02 11.65
N VAL A 31 -25.77 22.88 11.36
CA VAL A 31 -25.11 21.72 10.77
C VAL A 31 -25.29 21.79 9.27
N PHE A 32 -24.26 22.23 8.56
CA PHE A 32 -24.30 22.22 7.10
C PHE A 32 -24.10 20.78 6.57
N PRO A 33 -24.77 20.41 5.47
CA PRO A 33 -24.61 19.08 4.86
C PRO A 33 -23.16 18.79 4.45
N VAL A 34 -22.38 19.83 4.13
CA VAL A 34 -20.96 19.74 3.82
C VAL A 34 -20.12 19.32 5.04
N ASP A 35 -20.49 19.78 6.24
CA ASP A 35 -19.78 19.43 7.48
C ASP A 35 -20.04 17.97 7.88
N ILE A 36 -21.26 17.48 7.66
CA ILE A 36 -21.60 16.06 7.85
C ILE A 36 -20.77 15.17 6.91
N LEU A 37 -20.61 15.60 5.64
CA LEU A 37 -19.81 14.86 4.67
C LEU A 37 -18.33 14.84 5.07
N ARG A 38 -17.77 15.99 5.49
CA ARG A 38 -16.39 16.10 6.01
C ARG A 38 -16.18 15.23 7.25
N PHE A 39 -17.14 15.24 8.17
CA PHE A 39 -17.09 14.42 9.38
C PHE A 39 -17.09 12.93 9.06
N LYS A 40 -17.99 12.48 8.17
CA LYS A 40 -18.02 11.09 7.68
C LYS A 40 -16.69 10.68 7.04
N GLY A 41 -16.17 11.51 6.14
CA GLY A 41 -14.89 11.24 5.47
C GLY A 41 -13.73 11.12 6.46
N ALA A 42 -13.63 12.06 7.41
CA ALA A 42 -12.60 12.04 8.44
C ALA A 42 -12.72 10.81 9.37
N LEU A 43 -13.94 10.39 9.72
CA LEU A 43 -14.18 9.22 10.54
C LEU A 43 -13.79 7.92 9.82
N ILE A 44 -14.14 7.78 8.53
CA ILE A 44 -13.71 6.64 7.69
C ILE A 44 -12.19 6.61 7.58
N MET A 45 -11.55 7.76 7.36
CA MET A 45 -10.10 7.87 7.30
C MET A 45 -9.43 7.49 8.63
N LEU A 46 -9.99 7.92 9.76
CA LEU A 46 -9.48 7.59 11.10
C LEU A 46 -9.57 6.09 11.39
N VAL A 47 -10.72 5.49 11.14
CA VAL A 47 -10.95 4.07 11.39
C VAL A 47 -10.09 3.20 10.48
N SER A 48 -10.04 3.51 9.18
CA SER A 48 -9.23 2.75 8.21
C SER A 48 -7.73 2.83 8.54
N THR A 49 -7.20 4.02 8.81
CA THR A 49 -5.79 4.19 9.19
C THR A 49 -5.47 3.55 10.54
N GLY A 50 -6.39 3.62 11.51
CA GLY A 50 -6.25 2.94 12.80
C GLY A 50 -6.16 1.42 12.66
N ILE A 51 -7.04 0.81 11.85
CA ILE A 51 -7.00 -0.63 11.56
C ILE A 51 -5.68 -1.02 10.87
N LEU A 52 -5.25 -0.23 9.88
CA LEU A 52 -3.98 -0.42 9.18
C LEU A 52 -2.76 -0.33 10.11
N LEU A 53 -2.79 0.58 11.10
CA LEU A 53 -1.74 0.72 12.12
C LEU A 53 -1.68 -0.48 13.07
N ILE A 54 -2.83 -1.01 13.49
CA ILE A 54 -2.90 -2.22 14.34
C ILE A 54 -2.41 -3.44 13.56
N LEU A 55 -2.82 -3.57 12.29
CA LEU A 55 -2.43 -4.69 11.43
C LEU A 55 -1.05 -4.53 10.79
N LYS A 56 -0.29 -3.47 11.11
CA LYS A 56 0.97 -3.13 10.42
C LYS A 56 1.92 -4.32 10.31
N GLU A 57 2.08 -5.10 11.37
CA GLU A 57 3.04 -6.21 11.41
C GLU A 57 2.59 -7.37 10.51
N LYS A 58 1.28 -7.66 10.50
CA LYS A 58 0.69 -8.65 9.58
C LYS A 58 0.81 -8.19 8.12
N VAL A 59 0.53 -6.92 7.84
CA VAL A 59 0.64 -6.35 6.49
C VAL A 59 2.08 -6.36 5.99
N ILE A 60 3.05 -6.01 6.84
CA ILE A 60 4.48 -6.04 6.51
C ILE A 60 4.93 -7.47 6.21
N ASN A 61 4.51 -8.45 7.02
CA ASN A 61 4.86 -9.85 6.76
C ASN A 61 4.26 -10.38 5.45
N ILE A 62 3.01 -10.04 5.15
CA ILE A 62 2.37 -10.42 3.88
C ILE A 62 3.11 -9.77 2.71
N TYR A 63 3.39 -8.46 2.80
CA TYR A 63 4.13 -7.73 1.76
C TYR A 63 5.51 -8.34 1.51
N ASN A 64 6.28 -8.61 2.58
CA ASN A 64 7.60 -9.21 2.46
C ASN A 64 7.52 -10.60 1.82
N THR A 65 6.54 -11.41 2.22
CA THR A 65 6.31 -12.76 1.67
C THR A 65 5.96 -12.69 0.18
N VAL A 66 5.03 -11.83 -0.21
CA VAL A 66 4.66 -11.63 -1.62
C VAL A 66 5.85 -11.10 -2.42
N SER A 67 6.63 -10.18 -1.86
CA SER A 67 7.83 -9.64 -2.50
C SER A 67 8.88 -10.73 -2.75
N THR A 68 9.10 -11.65 -1.80
CA THR A 68 10.01 -12.78 -2.01
C THR A 68 9.47 -13.75 -3.06
N TYR A 69 8.17 -14.04 -3.08
CA TYR A 69 7.58 -14.87 -4.13
C TYR A 69 7.74 -14.25 -5.52
N ILE A 70 7.50 -12.95 -5.68
CA ILE A 70 7.70 -12.23 -6.95
C ILE A 70 9.18 -12.23 -7.35
N SER A 71 10.09 -11.98 -6.40
CA SER A 71 11.53 -12.04 -6.66
C SER A 71 11.96 -13.43 -7.14
N ASN A 72 11.44 -14.49 -6.52
CA ASN A 72 11.74 -15.87 -6.90
C ASN A 72 11.15 -16.25 -8.27
N LEU A 73 10.00 -15.71 -8.65
CA LEU A 73 9.46 -15.86 -10.00
C LEU A 73 10.34 -15.16 -11.03
N ASN A 74 10.86 -13.98 -10.73
CA ASN A 74 11.79 -13.26 -11.60
C ASN A 74 13.11 -14.02 -11.80
N THR A 75 13.67 -14.60 -10.73
CA THR A 75 14.89 -15.41 -10.85
C THR A 75 14.64 -16.71 -11.62
N LEU A 76 13.49 -17.35 -11.43
CA LEU A 76 13.09 -18.53 -12.22
C LEU A 76 12.96 -18.19 -13.72
N LEU A 77 12.35 -17.05 -14.04
CA LEU A 77 12.18 -16.60 -15.43
C LEU A 77 13.53 -16.27 -16.08
N LEU A 78 14.46 -15.68 -15.32
CA LEU A 78 15.84 -15.46 -15.76
C LEU A 78 16.57 -16.80 -16.07
N ILE A 79 16.41 -17.81 -15.19
CA ILE A 79 17.00 -19.14 -15.39
C ILE A 79 16.43 -19.80 -16.66
N ILE A 80 15.12 -19.70 -16.88
CA ILE A 80 14.46 -20.23 -18.08
C ILE A 80 15.01 -19.54 -19.34
N LEU A 81 15.16 -18.20 -19.31
CA LEU A 81 15.72 -17.44 -20.43
C LEU A 81 17.15 -17.89 -20.76
N ILE A 82 18.00 -18.08 -19.74
CA ILE A 82 19.37 -18.56 -19.90
C ILE A 82 19.39 -19.97 -20.51
N LEU A 83 18.52 -20.87 -20.05
CA LEU A 83 18.38 -22.22 -20.60
C LEU A 83 17.99 -22.21 -22.07
N VAL A 84 17.04 -21.35 -22.46
CA VAL A 84 16.63 -21.19 -23.86
C VAL A 84 17.78 -20.68 -24.73
N ILE A 85 18.57 -19.71 -24.23
CA ILE A 85 19.75 -19.19 -24.94
C ILE A 85 20.81 -20.29 -25.13
N ILE A 86 21.11 -21.07 -24.08
CA ILE A 86 22.08 -22.17 -24.15
C ILE A 86 21.62 -23.23 -25.16
N ILE A 87 20.35 -23.63 -25.13
CA ILE A 87 19.79 -24.59 -26.09
C ILE A 87 19.88 -24.03 -27.52
N GLY A 88 19.59 -22.74 -27.71
CA GLY A 88 19.75 -22.07 -29.00
C GLY A 88 21.18 -22.12 -29.52
N ILE A 89 22.17 -21.78 -28.69
CA ILE A 89 23.60 -21.80 -29.06
C ILE A 89 24.08 -23.23 -29.38
N VAL A 90 23.67 -24.21 -28.58
CA VAL A 90 24.00 -25.63 -28.83
C VAL A 90 23.40 -26.09 -30.16
N LYS A 91 22.14 -25.73 -30.44
CA LYS A 91 21.46 -26.07 -31.69
C LYS A 91 22.09 -25.40 -32.91
N VAL A 92 22.57 -24.16 -32.78
CA VAL A 92 23.30 -23.46 -33.85
C VAL A 92 24.66 -24.12 -34.11
N ARG A 93 25.47 -24.41 -33.06
CA ARG A 93 26.75 -25.12 -33.23
C ARG A 93 26.60 -26.52 -33.83
N TYR A 94 25.51 -27.23 -33.57
CA TYR A 94 25.28 -28.55 -34.13
C TYR A 94 24.83 -28.52 -35.60
N LYS A 95 24.36 -27.36 -36.10
CA LYS A 95 23.92 -27.19 -37.49
C LYS A 95 25.06 -26.75 -38.42
N ASP A 96 26.14 -26.22 -37.87
CA ASP A 96 27.34 -25.76 -38.60
C ASP A 96 28.48 -26.81 -38.64
N ASN A 97 28.28 -28.00 -38.04
CA ASN A 97 29.16 -29.18 -38.17
C ASN A 97 28.54 -30.21 -39.12
#